data_AF-A0A6P4JBN9-F1
#
_entry.id   AF-A0A6P4JBN9-F1
#
_cell.length_a   1.000
_cell.length_b   1.000
_cell.length_c   1.000
_cell.angle_alpha   90.00
_cell.angle_beta   90.00
_cell.angle_gamma   90.00
#
_symmetry.space_group_name_H-M   'P 1'
#
loop_
_entity.id
_entity.type
_entity.pdbx_description
1 polymer ?
#
loop_
_entity_poly.entity_id
_entity_poly.type
_entity_poly.pdbx_seq_one_letter_code
_entity_poly.pdbx_strand_id
1 'polypeptide(L)'
;MRMGESPNQNVDSISTGILSLDIALGIGGFPRGRVVEIFGAESSGKTTIALQTVAALQQAGGTAAYIDAENAMDPEYAKSLGVNIDSLLLSQPGTGEEGLQIADALVQSGAIDLIVVDSVAALVPKSEIEGDIGDSHVGLQARLMSQALRKLASSINKTNTVVIFINQLREKVGVMFGNPETTPGGRALKFYSSVRLRVSSGKQSKEGQDVVGRETKIKVVKNKVAPPFKTVDTLMSFGKGIEPIADMVNLAVDKDIVDKSGSWYSYGEERLGQGLNKTVANLRDKPEMVEEIKQKVREAYGIANDEESKNDDSGEDSKSTKSSDDKATTKKATKTSTKKDSGTKLDV
;
A
#
# COMPACT_ATOMS: atom_id res chain seq x y z
N MET A 1 -3.54 -16.64 21.01
CA MET A 1 -4.71 -16.10 20.30
C MET A 1 -5.43 -17.24 19.61
N ARG A 2 -6.76 -17.36 19.79
CA ARG A 2 -7.57 -18.32 19.05
C ARG A 2 -8.03 -17.67 17.73
N MET A 3 -8.09 -18.45 16.65
CA MET A 3 -8.39 -17.94 15.29
C MET A 3 -9.78 -17.27 15.18
N GLY A 4 -10.71 -17.64 16.07
CA GLY A 4 -12.06 -17.06 16.13
C GLY A 4 -12.20 -15.79 16.97
N GLU A 5 -11.14 -15.35 17.66
CA GLU A 5 -11.13 -14.11 18.48
C GLU A 5 -10.51 -12.94 17.69
N SER A 6 -10.76 -12.85 16.38
CA SER A 6 -10.35 -11.68 15.61
C SER A 6 -11.49 -10.65 15.66
N PRO A 7 -11.43 -9.60 16.50
CA PRO A 7 -12.28 -8.44 16.27
C PRO A 7 -12.00 -7.95 14.84
N ASN A 8 -13.04 -7.58 14.09
CA ASN A 8 -13.00 -7.10 12.71
C ASN A 8 -11.58 -6.66 12.27
N GLN A 9 -10.90 -7.47 11.45
CA GLN A 9 -9.54 -7.17 11.00
C GLN A 9 -9.57 -6.03 9.98
N ASN A 10 -9.80 -4.81 10.44
CA ASN A 10 -9.45 -3.61 9.70
C ASN A 10 -7.92 -3.58 9.65
N VAL A 11 -7.35 -4.13 8.57
CA VAL A 11 -5.91 -4.11 8.33
C VAL A 11 -5.53 -2.67 7.98
N ASP A 12 -4.77 -2.04 8.87
CA ASP A 12 -4.23 -0.69 8.65
C ASP A 12 -3.38 -0.64 7.35
N SER A 13 -3.42 0.49 6.66
CA SER A 13 -2.81 0.63 5.33
C SER A 13 -2.19 2.00 5.10
N ILE A 14 -1.26 2.06 4.13
CA ILE A 14 -0.66 3.29 3.61
C ILE A 14 -1.24 3.53 2.23
N SER A 15 -1.95 4.65 2.02
CA SER A 15 -2.48 5.03 0.70
C SER A 15 -1.36 5.06 -0.33
N THR A 16 -1.65 4.60 -1.55
CA THR A 16 -0.69 4.65 -2.65
C THR A 16 -0.60 6.03 -3.29
N GLY A 17 -1.41 7.00 -2.84
CA GLY A 17 -1.58 8.30 -3.51
C GLY A 17 -2.35 8.22 -4.83
N ILE A 18 -2.93 7.05 -5.13
CA ILE A 18 -3.65 6.75 -6.38
C ILE A 18 -4.97 6.11 -5.95
N LEU A 19 -6.06 6.88 -5.99
CA LEU A 19 -7.34 6.49 -5.40
C LEU A 19 -7.90 5.20 -6.02
N SER A 20 -7.77 5.04 -7.33
CA SER A 20 -8.20 3.84 -8.05
C SER A 20 -7.43 2.59 -7.62
N LEU A 21 -6.15 2.74 -7.27
CA LEU A 21 -5.33 1.64 -6.74
C LEU A 21 -5.70 1.32 -5.29
N ASP A 22 -5.95 2.32 -4.46
CA ASP A 22 -6.43 2.13 -3.08
C ASP A 22 -7.76 1.34 -3.05
N ILE A 23 -8.70 1.68 -3.95
CA ILE A 23 -9.95 0.94 -4.18
C ILE A 23 -9.68 -0.50 -4.68
N ALA A 24 -8.75 -0.66 -5.61
CA ALA A 24 -8.39 -1.97 -6.15
C ALA A 24 -7.69 -2.87 -5.10
N LEU A 25 -7.01 -2.28 -4.12
CA LEU A 25 -6.42 -3.01 -3.00
C LEU A 25 -7.46 -3.41 -1.95
N GLY A 26 -8.59 -2.70 -1.89
CA GLY A 26 -9.79 -3.06 -1.12
C GLY A 26 -9.71 -2.73 0.38
N ILE A 27 -8.56 -2.26 0.86
CA ILE A 27 -8.35 -1.80 2.24
C ILE A 27 -7.87 -0.34 2.30
N GLY A 28 -7.91 0.39 1.18
CA GLY A 28 -7.50 1.80 1.11
C GLY A 28 -6.00 2.04 0.87
N GLY A 29 -5.20 0.99 0.66
CA GLY A 29 -3.77 1.15 0.40
C GLY A 29 -2.95 -0.12 0.59
N PHE A 30 -1.63 0.03 0.73
CA PHE A 30 -0.73 -1.06 1.03
C PHE A 30 -0.80 -1.46 2.51
N PRO A 31 -0.97 -2.75 2.84
CA PRO A 31 -1.16 -3.20 4.21
C PRO A 31 0.11 -3.00 5.05
N ARG A 32 -0.03 -2.33 6.19
CA ARG A 32 1.05 -2.14 7.16
C ARG A 32 1.61 -3.46 7.68
N GLY A 33 2.90 -3.46 7.98
CA GLY A 33 3.61 -4.63 8.48
C GLY A 33 3.69 -5.78 7.48
N ARG A 34 3.66 -5.49 6.17
CA ARG A 34 3.73 -6.50 5.10
C ARG A 34 4.72 -6.11 4.00
N VAL A 35 5.11 -7.15 3.26
CA VAL A 35 5.89 -7.02 2.02
C VAL A 35 4.96 -6.82 0.82
N VAL A 36 5.32 -5.89 -0.07
CA VAL A 36 4.66 -5.62 -1.35
C VAL A 36 5.69 -5.83 -2.47
N GLU A 37 5.29 -6.43 -3.59
CA GLU A 37 6.13 -6.46 -4.80
C GLU A 37 5.44 -5.72 -5.94
N ILE A 38 6.13 -4.75 -6.54
CA ILE A 38 5.69 -4.06 -7.76
C ILE A 38 6.62 -4.47 -8.89
N PHE A 39 6.08 -5.16 -9.90
CA PHE A 39 6.90 -5.70 -10.98
C PHE A 39 6.29 -5.45 -12.36
N GLY A 40 7.13 -5.42 -13.38
CA GLY A 40 6.73 -5.05 -14.73
C GLY A 40 7.93 -4.86 -15.65
N ALA A 41 7.66 -4.52 -16.91
CA ALA A 41 8.71 -4.17 -17.86
C ALA A 41 9.46 -2.89 -17.42
N GLU A 42 10.58 -2.60 -18.07
CA GLU A 42 11.24 -1.30 -17.95
C GLU A 42 10.29 -0.18 -18.37
N SER A 43 10.44 1.00 -17.75
CA SER A 43 9.61 2.18 -18.04
C SER A 43 8.08 1.95 -17.93
N SER A 44 7.66 0.96 -17.12
CA SER A 44 6.24 0.66 -16.89
C SER A 44 5.56 1.54 -15.84
N GLY A 45 6.33 2.29 -15.05
CA GLY A 45 5.81 3.14 -13.98
C GLY A 45 5.93 2.57 -12.57
N LYS A 46 6.72 1.50 -12.37
CA LYS A 46 6.93 0.87 -11.06
C LYS A 46 7.45 1.86 -10.01
N THR A 47 8.55 2.54 -10.34
CA THR A 47 9.19 3.56 -9.50
C THR A 47 8.26 4.74 -9.27
N THR A 48 7.51 5.18 -10.30
CA THR A 48 6.49 6.23 -10.14
C THR A 48 5.45 5.88 -9.08
N ILE A 49 4.88 4.66 -9.11
CA ILE A 49 3.88 4.23 -8.11
C ILE A 49 4.49 4.20 -6.71
N ALA A 50 5.73 3.72 -6.57
CA ALA A 50 6.42 3.70 -5.29
C ALA A 50 6.68 5.11 -4.75
N LEU A 51 7.15 6.03 -5.60
CA LEU A 51 7.40 7.42 -5.22
C LEU A 51 6.10 8.19 -4.90
N GLN A 52 5.00 7.94 -5.63
CA GLN A 52 3.69 8.51 -5.27
C GLN A 52 3.17 7.98 -3.93
N THR A 53 3.45 6.71 -3.60
CA THR A 53 3.16 6.15 -2.27
C THR A 53 4.00 6.83 -1.19
N VAL A 54 5.29 7.08 -1.45
CA VAL A 54 6.18 7.84 -0.55
C VAL A 54 5.65 9.26 -0.34
N ALA A 55 5.27 9.96 -1.42
CA ALA A 55 4.71 11.30 -1.33
C ALA A 55 3.42 11.34 -0.50
N ALA A 56 2.48 10.42 -0.73
CA ALA A 56 1.25 10.32 0.03
C ALA A 56 1.50 10.04 1.52
N LEU A 57 2.45 9.16 1.84
CA LEU A 57 2.85 8.88 3.21
C LEU A 57 3.47 10.10 3.91
N GLN A 58 4.39 10.80 3.24
CA GLN A 58 5.03 11.99 3.81
C GLN A 58 4.02 13.11 4.06
N GLN A 59 3.03 13.28 3.16
CA GLN A 59 1.93 14.21 3.37
C GLN A 59 1.08 13.85 4.59
N ALA A 60 0.92 12.54 4.88
CA ALA A 60 0.29 12.05 6.09
C ALA A 60 1.20 12.09 7.35
N GLY A 61 2.41 12.64 7.25
CA GLY A 61 3.37 12.77 8.36
C GLY A 61 4.20 11.52 8.65
N GLY A 62 4.16 10.50 7.78
CA GLY A 62 4.95 9.28 7.93
C GLY A 62 6.38 9.41 7.39
N THR A 63 7.25 8.49 7.81
CA THR A 63 8.67 8.48 7.43
C THR A 63 8.97 7.38 6.42
N ALA A 64 9.68 7.73 5.35
CA ALA A 64 10.05 6.80 4.28
C ALA A 64 11.57 6.67 4.13
N ALA A 65 12.00 5.49 3.69
CA ALA A 65 13.36 5.24 3.23
C ALA A 65 13.36 4.61 1.83
N TYR A 66 14.41 4.89 1.07
CA TYR A 66 14.62 4.42 -0.29
C TYR A 66 16.01 3.78 -0.40
N ILE A 67 16.03 2.50 -0.74
CA ILE A 67 17.24 1.72 -1.02
C ILE A 67 17.38 1.65 -2.54
N ASP A 68 18.17 2.55 -3.10
CA ASP A 68 18.44 2.67 -4.53
C ASP A 68 19.62 1.77 -4.92
N ALA A 69 19.35 0.48 -5.14
CA ALA A 69 20.33 -0.48 -5.62
C ALA A 69 20.62 -0.31 -7.12
N GLU A 70 19.72 0.31 -7.90
CA GLU A 70 19.96 0.62 -9.31
C GLU A 70 20.85 1.86 -9.52
N ASN A 71 21.11 2.66 -8.47
CA ASN A 71 21.82 3.94 -8.53
C ASN A 71 21.23 4.88 -9.60
N ALA A 72 19.90 4.86 -9.72
CA ALA A 72 19.16 5.49 -10.79
C ALA A 72 18.06 6.44 -10.29
N MET A 73 18.00 6.71 -8.98
CA MET A 73 17.02 7.64 -8.44
C MET A 73 17.28 9.07 -8.93
N ASP A 74 16.27 9.68 -9.53
CA ASP A 74 16.25 11.09 -9.93
C ASP A 74 15.52 11.93 -8.85
N PRO A 75 16.23 12.77 -8.06
CA PRO A 75 15.62 13.59 -7.03
C PRO A 75 14.68 14.67 -7.59
N GLU A 76 14.93 15.20 -8.80
CA GLU A 76 14.07 16.22 -9.41
C GLU A 76 12.73 15.60 -9.81
N TYR A 77 12.77 14.41 -10.40
CA TYR A 77 11.56 13.65 -10.71
C TYR A 77 10.80 13.23 -9.45
N ALA A 78 11.48 12.73 -8.41
CA ALA A 78 10.82 12.41 -7.15
C ALA A 78 10.12 13.64 -6.54
N LYS A 79 10.77 14.81 -6.58
CA LYS A 79 10.18 16.08 -6.13
C LYS A 79 8.97 16.48 -6.97
N SER A 80 9.01 16.29 -8.29
CA SER A 80 7.87 16.59 -9.16
C SER A 80 6.65 15.69 -8.92
N LEU A 81 6.87 14.50 -8.34
CA LEU A 81 5.81 13.60 -7.86
C LEU A 81 5.31 13.94 -6.44
N GLY A 82 5.85 14.99 -5.81
CA GLY A 82 5.45 15.44 -4.48
C GLY A 82 6.23 14.81 -3.31
N VAL A 83 7.33 14.12 -3.59
CA VAL A 83 8.21 13.59 -2.54
C VAL A 83 8.99 14.74 -1.88
N ASN A 84 8.97 14.77 -0.55
CA ASN A 84 9.84 15.64 0.24
C ASN A 84 11.24 15.01 0.35
N ILE A 85 12.13 15.44 -0.56
CA ILE A 85 13.51 14.95 -0.67
C ILE A 85 14.31 15.18 0.61
N ASP A 86 14.11 16.29 1.31
CA ASP A 86 14.89 16.64 2.51
C ASP A 86 14.64 15.67 3.67
N SER A 87 13.48 15.01 3.67
CA SER A 87 13.07 14.04 4.69
C SER A 87 13.18 12.57 4.25
N LEU A 88 13.47 12.31 2.97
CA LEU A 88 13.56 10.95 2.45
C LEU A 88 14.94 10.37 2.78
N LEU A 89 14.98 9.28 3.55
CA LEU A 89 16.24 8.58 3.81
C LEU A 89 16.66 7.81 2.55
N LEU A 90 17.76 8.19 1.93
CA LEU A 90 18.31 7.52 0.76
C LEU A 90 19.54 6.69 1.12
N SER A 91 19.61 5.47 0.61
CA SER A 91 20.80 4.61 0.67
C SER A 91 21.09 4.01 -0.70
N GLN A 92 22.36 4.08 -1.10
CA GLN A 92 22.89 3.47 -2.34
C GLN A 92 23.90 2.39 -1.96
N PRO A 93 23.46 1.14 -1.75
CA PRO A 93 24.34 0.07 -1.29
C PRO A 93 25.28 -0.41 -2.40
N GLY A 94 26.50 -0.83 -2.02
CA GLY A 94 27.45 -1.44 -2.94
C GLY A 94 27.19 -2.92 -3.22
N THR A 95 26.43 -3.61 -2.35
CA THR A 95 26.10 -5.04 -2.50
C THR A 95 24.65 -5.34 -2.12
N GLY A 96 24.12 -6.45 -2.62
CA GLY A 96 22.78 -6.94 -2.27
C GLY A 96 22.64 -7.24 -0.78
N GLU A 97 23.65 -7.83 -0.15
CA GLU A 97 23.70 -8.07 1.30
C GLU A 97 23.59 -6.77 2.09
N GLU A 98 24.40 -5.77 1.73
CA GLU A 98 24.40 -4.46 2.37
C GLU A 98 23.02 -3.79 2.26
N GLY A 99 22.44 -3.74 1.06
CA GLY A 99 21.12 -3.13 0.86
C GLY A 99 20.03 -3.79 1.73
N LEU A 100 20.04 -5.12 1.82
CA LEU A 100 19.09 -5.87 2.65
C LEU A 100 19.36 -5.73 4.15
N GLN A 101 20.62 -5.56 4.57
CA GLN A 101 20.99 -5.29 5.96
C GLN A 101 20.56 -3.89 6.40
N ILE A 102 20.73 -2.89 5.53
CA ILE A 102 20.25 -1.52 5.77
C ILE A 102 18.74 -1.53 5.92
N ALA A 103 18.02 -2.19 5.00
CA ALA A 103 16.57 -2.35 5.11
C ALA A 103 16.17 -3.03 6.44
N ASP A 104 16.86 -4.09 6.86
CA ASP A 104 16.58 -4.78 8.13
C ASP A 104 16.83 -3.90 9.36
N ALA A 105 17.92 -3.14 9.38
CA ALA A 105 18.22 -2.19 10.45
C ALA A 105 17.16 -1.08 10.55
N LEU A 106 16.74 -0.53 9.41
CA LEU A 106 15.71 0.49 9.34
C LEU A 106 14.35 -0.03 9.81
N VAL A 107 13.95 -1.24 9.40
CA VAL A 107 12.73 -1.89 9.91
C VAL A 107 12.83 -2.08 11.43
N GLN A 108 13.94 -2.63 11.93
CA GLN A 108 14.12 -2.92 13.36
C GLN A 108 14.12 -1.66 14.24
N SER A 109 14.48 -0.50 13.69
CA SER A 109 14.42 0.76 14.41
C SER A 109 13.00 1.15 14.85
N GLY A 110 11.97 0.68 14.12
CA GLY A 110 10.58 1.05 14.33
C GLY A 110 10.25 2.50 13.96
N ALA A 111 11.21 3.27 13.45
CA ALA A 111 11.05 4.68 13.10
C ALA A 111 10.61 4.92 11.64
N ILE A 112 10.57 3.86 10.82
CA ILE A 112 10.28 3.95 9.38
C ILE A 112 8.97 3.25 9.06
N ASP A 113 8.04 3.97 8.45
CA ASP A 113 6.72 3.48 8.04
C ASP A 113 6.76 2.74 6.70
N LEU A 114 7.61 3.20 5.77
CA LEU A 114 7.73 2.65 4.42
C LEU A 114 9.18 2.57 3.97
N ILE A 115 9.57 1.41 3.44
CA ILE A 115 10.85 1.22 2.76
C ILE A 115 10.60 0.79 1.33
N VAL A 116 11.23 1.47 0.38
CA VAL A 116 11.28 1.05 -1.03
C VAL A 116 12.65 0.47 -1.32
N VAL A 117 12.70 -0.69 -1.98
CA VAL A 117 13.92 -1.33 -2.47
C VAL A 117 13.85 -1.38 -4.00
N ASP A 118 14.64 -0.54 -4.66
CA ASP A 118 14.68 -0.39 -6.12
C ASP A 118 16.07 -0.75 -6.67
N SER A 119 16.29 -1.93 -7.24
CA SER A 119 15.35 -3.03 -7.43
C SER A 119 15.95 -4.36 -7.03
N VAL A 120 15.10 -5.39 -6.87
CA VAL A 120 15.54 -6.76 -6.56
C VAL A 120 16.56 -7.27 -7.58
N ALA A 121 16.43 -6.87 -8.85
CA ALA A 121 17.35 -7.29 -9.89
C ALA A 121 18.79 -6.79 -9.63
N ALA A 122 18.92 -5.61 -9.02
CA ALA A 122 20.19 -4.95 -8.71
C ALA A 122 20.76 -5.32 -7.33
N LEU A 123 20.07 -6.14 -6.54
CA LEU A 123 20.62 -6.73 -5.31
C LEU A 123 21.59 -7.86 -5.67
N VAL A 124 22.77 -7.49 -6.18
CA VAL A 124 23.81 -8.41 -6.62
C VAL A 124 24.65 -8.85 -5.41
N PRO A 125 24.78 -10.15 -5.14
CA PRO A 125 25.58 -10.64 -4.02
C PRO A 125 27.05 -10.23 -4.12
N LYS A 126 27.68 -9.98 -2.97
CA LYS A 126 29.09 -9.57 -2.91
C LYS A 126 30.04 -10.47 -3.71
N SER A 127 29.90 -11.79 -3.59
CA SER A 127 30.79 -12.72 -4.32
C SER A 127 30.61 -12.67 -5.83
N GLU A 128 29.44 -12.26 -6.34
CA GLU A 128 29.22 -12.05 -7.78
C GLU A 128 29.87 -10.76 -8.27
N ILE A 129 29.96 -9.73 -7.43
CA ILE A 129 30.64 -8.47 -7.74
C ILE A 129 32.17 -8.65 -7.72
N GLU A 130 32.68 -9.47 -6.80
CA GLU A 130 34.12 -9.75 -6.67
C GLU A 130 34.62 -10.83 -7.65
N GLY A 131 33.72 -11.61 -8.25
CA GLY A 131 34.03 -12.64 -9.23
C GLY A 131 34.31 -12.09 -10.63
N ASP A 132 34.87 -12.92 -11.50
CA ASP A 132 35.15 -12.54 -12.88
C ASP A 132 33.90 -12.65 -13.77
N ILE A 133 33.79 -11.80 -14.80
CA ILE A 133 32.70 -11.89 -15.77
C ILE A 133 32.74 -13.27 -16.46
N GLY A 134 31.70 -14.06 -16.25
CA GLY A 134 31.58 -15.42 -16.78
C GLY A 134 31.64 -16.51 -15.72
N ASP A 135 31.97 -16.16 -14.47
CA ASP A 135 31.91 -17.09 -13.35
C ASP A 135 30.47 -17.58 -13.09
N SER A 136 30.34 -18.88 -12.81
CA SER A 136 29.04 -19.48 -12.58
C SER A 136 28.62 -19.31 -11.13
N HIS A 137 27.61 -18.48 -10.88
CA HIS A 137 27.04 -18.26 -9.54
C HIS A 137 25.56 -18.64 -9.51
N VAL A 138 25.29 -19.94 -9.61
CA VAL A 138 23.93 -20.46 -9.77
C VAL A 138 23.08 -20.18 -8.51
N GLY A 139 22.06 -19.33 -8.68
CA GLY A 139 21.00 -19.12 -7.69
C GLY A 139 21.41 -18.36 -6.44
N LEU A 140 22.56 -17.67 -6.47
CA LEU A 140 23.10 -16.94 -5.32
C LEU A 140 22.13 -15.85 -4.83
N GLN A 141 21.63 -15.01 -5.74
CA GLN A 141 20.63 -13.97 -5.43
C GLN A 141 19.34 -14.56 -4.84
N ALA A 142 18.87 -15.71 -5.36
CA ALA A 142 17.67 -16.36 -4.84
C ALA A 142 17.85 -16.86 -3.39
N ARG A 143 19.05 -17.33 -3.04
CA ARG A 143 19.41 -17.74 -1.67
C ARG A 143 19.48 -16.55 -0.74
N LEU A 144 20.15 -15.48 -1.17
CA LEU A 144 20.23 -14.21 -0.43
C LEU A 144 18.83 -13.68 -0.09
N MET A 145 17.97 -13.54 -1.10
CA MET A 145 16.58 -13.07 -0.90
C MET A 145 15.79 -13.98 0.03
N SER A 146 15.96 -15.30 -0.08
CA SER A 146 15.26 -16.26 0.80
C SER A 146 15.68 -16.13 2.27
N GLN A 147 16.96 -15.89 2.53
CA GLN A 147 17.47 -15.68 3.89
C GLN A 147 17.04 -14.32 4.44
N ALA A 148 17.20 -13.26 3.66
CA ALA A 148 16.84 -11.90 4.06
C ALA A 148 15.34 -11.78 4.37
N LEU A 149 14.47 -12.24 3.47
CA LEU A 149 13.01 -12.18 3.68
C LEU A 149 12.55 -13.00 4.88
N ARG A 150 13.22 -14.11 5.20
CA ARG A 150 12.92 -14.91 6.39
C ARG A 150 13.17 -14.12 7.68
N LYS A 151 14.25 -13.33 7.71
CA LYS A 151 14.59 -12.46 8.85
C LYS A 151 13.67 -11.24 8.90
N LEU A 152 13.56 -10.54 7.76
CA LEU A 152 12.77 -9.31 7.61
C LEU A 152 11.29 -9.51 7.94
N ALA A 153 10.67 -10.60 7.50
CA ALA A 153 9.22 -10.78 7.63
C ALA A 153 8.72 -10.66 9.08
N SER A 154 9.49 -11.14 10.07
CA SER A 154 9.10 -11.01 11.48
C SER A 154 9.23 -9.57 11.97
N SER A 155 10.33 -8.88 11.62
CA SER A 155 10.57 -7.50 12.01
C SER A 155 9.53 -6.56 11.38
N ILE A 156 9.29 -6.71 10.08
CA ILE A 156 8.30 -5.94 9.31
C ILE A 156 6.93 -6.00 9.99
N ASN A 157 6.49 -7.19 10.38
CA ASN A 157 5.20 -7.34 11.03
C ASN A 157 5.14 -6.71 12.43
N LYS A 158 6.23 -6.75 13.20
CA LYS A 158 6.28 -6.17 14.55
C LYS A 158 6.31 -4.65 14.55
N THR A 159 6.95 -4.04 13.55
CA THR A 159 7.11 -2.58 13.46
C THR A 159 6.06 -1.90 12.61
N ASN A 160 5.13 -2.66 12.02
CA ASN A 160 4.12 -2.17 11.08
C ASN A 160 4.68 -1.44 9.85
N THR A 161 5.98 -1.60 9.55
CA THR A 161 6.63 -1.06 8.36
C THR A 161 6.11 -1.75 7.10
N VAL A 162 5.82 -1.00 6.04
CA VAL A 162 5.58 -1.55 4.70
C VAL A 162 6.92 -1.63 3.97
N VAL A 163 7.21 -2.76 3.33
CA VAL A 163 8.41 -2.88 2.49
C VAL A 163 8.00 -3.20 1.05
N ILE A 164 8.24 -2.24 0.15
CA ILE A 164 8.00 -2.37 -1.29
C ILE A 164 9.28 -2.83 -1.95
N PHE A 165 9.24 -3.97 -2.63
CA PHE A 165 10.27 -4.40 -3.56
C PHE A 165 9.85 -4.08 -4.98
N ILE A 166 10.63 -3.27 -5.69
CA ILE A 166 10.50 -3.10 -7.13
C ILE A 166 11.25 -4.23 -7.82
N ASN A 167 10.64 -4.78 -8.87
CA ASN A 167 11.22 -5.90 -9.60
C ASN A 167 10.99 -5.78 -11.11
N GLN A 168 11.85 -6.41 -11.87
CA GLN A 168 11.78 -6.41 -13.33
C GLN A 168 11.22 -7.74 -13.85
N LEU A 169 10.63 -7.71 -15.04
CA LEU A 169 10.30 -8.94 -15.76
C LEU A 169 11.56 -9.53 -16.41
N ARG A 170 11.65 -10.86 -16.38
CA ARG A 170 12.61 -11.68 -17.13
C ARG A 170 11.84 -12.83 -17.76
N GLU A 171 12.43 -13.47 -18.77
CA GLU A 171 11.86 -14.67 -19.37
C GLU A 171 12.62 -15.92 -18.91
N LYS A 172 11.89 -17.01 -18.66
CA LYS A 172 12.49 -18.31 -18.41
C LYS A 172 12.83 -18.97 -19.74
N VAL A 173 14.12 -19.17 -19.96
CA VAL A 173 14.62 -19.94 -21.11
C VAL A 173 14.06 -21.37 -21.05
N GLY A 174 13.55 -21.86 -22.19
CA GLY A 174 13.07 -23.24 -22.34
C GLY A 174 11.59 -23.48 -22.07
N VAL A 175 10.79 -22.45 -21.76
CA VAL A 175 9.33 -22.59 -21.65
C VAL A 175 8.70 -22.52 -23.04
N MET A 176 8.25 -23.66 -23.57
CA MET A 176 7.56 -23.75 -24.86
C MET A 176 6.03 -23.57 -24.76
N PHE A 177 5.44 -23.80 -23.58
CA PHE A 177 4.01 -23.67 -23.33
C PHE A 177 3.74 -22.93 -22.00
N GLY A 178 2.78 -22.02 -22.00
CA GLY A 178 2.41 -21.20 -20.84
C GLY A 178 3.09 -19.82 -20.82
N ASN A 179 3.01 -19.10 -19.69
CA ASN A 179 3.63 -17.79 -19.56
C ASN A 179 5.14 -17.94 -19.22
N PRO A 180 6.07 -17.49 -20.08
CA PRO A 180 7.51 -17.57 -19.82
C PRO A 180 8.00 -16.54 -18.79
N GLU A 181 7.19 -15.53 -18.45
CA GLU A 181 7.60 -14.44 -17.58
C GLU A 181 7.88 -14.89 -16.14
N THR A 182 8.96 -14.36 -15.59
CA THR A 182 9.37 -14.52 -14.21
C THR A 182 9.94 -13.21 -13.66
N THR A 183 10.23 -13.20 -12.37
CA THR A 183 10.90 -12.08 -11.69
C THR A 183 12.21 -12.57 -11.05
N PRO A 184 13.27 -11.74 -11.04
CA PRO A 184 14.52 -11.97 -10.29
C PRO A 184 14.33 -12.19 -8.79
N GLY A 185 15.38 -12.66 -8.10
CA GLY A 185 15.35 -12.91 -6.65
C GLY A 185 14.70 -14.23 -6.21
N GLY A 186 14.44 -15.15 -7.16
CA GLY A 186 13.87 -16.46 -6.86
C GLY A 186 12.37 -16.45 -6.51
N ARG A 187 11.91 -17.46 -5.76
CA ARG A 187 10.48 -17.60 -5.43
C ARG A 187 10.08 -17.00 -4.09
N ALA A 188 11.03 -16.72 -3.21
CA ALA A 188 10.76 -16.30 -1.83
C ALA A 188 9.90 -15.04 -1.80
N LEU A 189 10.27 -13.98 -2.54
CA LEU A 189 9.52 -12.74 -2.59
C LEU A 189 8.05 -12.98 -2.96
N LYS A 190 7.78 -13.80 -3.99
CA LYS A 190 6.41 -14.14 -4.40
C LYS A 190 5.57 -14.74 -3.27
N PHE A 191 6.16 -15.49 -2.34
CA PHE A 191 5.46 -16.09 -1.21
C PHE A 191 5.28 -15.12 -0.04
N TYR A 192 6.34 -14.37 0.31
CA TYR A 192 6.35 -13.40 1.39
C TYR A 192 5.49 -12.17 1.10
N SER A 193 5.43 -11.69 -0.14
CA SER A 193 4.59 -10.55 -0.52
C SER A 193 3.12 -10.83 -0.20
N SER A 194 2.48 -9.91 0.53
CA SER A 194 1.04 -9.93 0.77
C SER A 194 0.28 -9.36 -0.42
N VAL A 195 0.85 -8.34 -1.06
CA VAL A 195 0.34 -7.73 -2.29
C VAL A 195 1.39 -7.86 -3.38
N ARG A 196 0.96 -8.20 -4.60
CA ARG A 196 1.80 -8.16 -5.80
C ARG A 196 1.09 -7.39 -6.89
N LEU A 197 1.73 -6.36 -7.42
CA LEU A 197 1.23 -5.54 -8.52
C LEU A 197 2.04 -5.84 -9.78
N ARG A 198 1.33 -6.14 -10.88
CA ARG A 198 1.90 -6.18 -12.22
C ARG A 198 1.59 -4.87 -12.91
N VAL A 199 2.62 -4.15 -13.33
CA VAL A 199 2.50 -2.89 -14.06
C VAL A 199 2.88 -3.11 -15.53
N SER A 200 2.05 -2.62 -16.44
CA SER A 200 2.28 -2.71 -17.88
C SER A 200 1.90 -1.40 -18.56
N SER A 201 2.76 -0.94 -19.47
CA SER A 201 2.48 0.22 -20.32
C SER A 201 1.67 -0.17 -21.56
N GLY A 202 0.72 0.67 -21.90
CA GLY A 202 -0.09 0.62 -23.11
C GLY A 202 0.32 1.69 -24.12
N LYS A 203 -0.69 2.28 -24.77
CA LYS A 203 -0.51 3.25 -25.85
C LYS A 203 0.06 4.56 -25.32
N GLN A 204 0.76 5.27 -26.20
CA GLN A 204 1.18 6.64 -25.94
C GLN A 204 -0.02 7.58 -25.94
N SER A 205 -0.09 8.46 -24.95
CA SER A 205 -1.02 9.58 -24.92
C SER A 205 -0.34 10.80 -25.53
N LYS A 206 -1.08 11.52 -26.39
CA LYS A 206 -0.56 12.66 -27.14
C LYS A 206 -1.44 13.89 -26.95
N GLU A 207 -0.80 15.04 -26.84
CA GLU A 207 -1.45 16.35 -26.97
C GLU A 207 -0.88 17.04 -28.21
N GLY A 208 -1.69 17.14 -29.27
CA GLY A 208 -1.19 17.58 -30.57
C GLY A 208 -0.13 16.61 -31.13
N GLN A 209 1.11 17.08 -31.26
CA GLN A 209 2.24 16.27 -31.73
C GLN A 209 3.08 15.67 -30.59
N ASP A 210 2.95 16.20 -29.37
CA ASP A 210 3.80 15.83 -28.24
C ASP A 210 3.26 14.61 -27.50
N VAL A 211 4.15 13.68 -27.15
CA VAL A 211 3.83 12.53 -26.30
C VAL A 211 3.91 12.98 -24.84
N VAL A 212 2.76 13.09 -24.19
CA VAL A 212 2.65 13.63 -22.82
C VAL A 212 2.61 12.54 -21.74
N GLY A 213 2.44 11.27 -22.14
CA GLY A 213 2.37 10.15 -21.21
C GLY A 213 2.05 8.83 -21.88
N ARG A 214 1.70 7.83 -21.08
CA ARG A 214 1.30 6.49 -21.54
C ARG A 214 0.13 5.97 -20.71
N GLU A 215 -0.77 5.25 -21.37
CA GLU A 215 -1.73 4.42 -20.67
C GLU A 215 -0.95 3.38 -19.84
N THR A 216 -1.35 3.17 -18.60
CA THR A 216 -0.73 2.20 -17.70
C THR A 216 -1.82 1.35 -17.07
N LYS A 217 -1.61 0.04 -17.12
CA LYS A 217 -2.44 -0.97 -16.48
C LYS A 217 -1.73 -1.54 -15.26
N ILE A 218 -2.38 -1.45 -14.11
CA ILE A 218 -1.90 -1.98 -12.83
C ILE A 218 -2.83 -3.12 -12.41
N LYS A 219 -2.31 -4.35 -12.39
CA LYS A 219 -3.09 -5.54 -12.01
C LYS A 219 -2.64 -6.08 -10.65
N VAL A 220 -3.58 -6.24 -9.73
CA VAL A 220 -3.35 -6.87 -8.42
C VAL A 220 -3.29 -8.39 -8.61
N VAL A 221 -2.10 -8.94 -8.88
CA VAL A 221 -1.95 -10.39 -9.17
C VAL A 221 -1.91 -11.25 -7.91
N LYS A 222 -1.73 -10.64 -6.73
CA LYS A 222 -1.83 -11.28 -5.43
C LYS A 222 -2.32 -10.25 -4.41
N ASN A 223 -3.27 -10.65 -3.58
CA ASN A 223 -3.74 -9.89 -2.43
C ASN A 223 -4.12 -10.88 -1.32
N LYS A 224 -3.52 -10.74 -0.14
CA LYS A 224 -3.80 -11.57 1.05
C LYS A 224 -4.74 -10.91 2.06
N VAL A 225 -5.13 -9.66 1.82
CA VAL A 225 -5.91 -8.84 2.76
C VAL A 225 -7.27 -8.43 2.19
N ALA A 226 -7.46 -8.53 0.87
CA ALA A 226 -8.74 -8.39 0.19
C ALA A 226 -8.77 -9.28 -1.09
N PRO A 227 -9.91 -9.37 -1.79
CA PRO A 227 -10.01 -10.13 -3.04
C PRO A 227 -8.97 -9.67 -4.09
N PRO A 228 -8.19 -10.59 -4.68
CA PRO A 228 -7.19 -10.27 -5.71
C PRO A 228 -7.81 -10.07 -7.11
N PHE A 229 -6.95 -9.80 -8.10
CA PHE A 229 -7.24 -9.74 -9.54
C PHE A 229 -8.00 -8.53 -10.06
N LYS A 230 -8.28 -7.55 -9.20
CA LYS A 230 -8.70 -6.22 -9.64
C LYS A 230 -7.61 -5.57 -10.51
N THR A 231 -8.05 -4.75 -11.46
CA THR A 231 -7.19 -4.05 -12.41
C THR A 231 -7.57 -2.58 -12.42
N VAL A 232 -6.56 -1.73 -12.51
CA VAL A 232 -6.68 -0.28 -12.68
C VAL A 232 -6.10 0.08 -14.04
N ASP A 233 -6.88 0.78 -14.83
CA ASP A 233 -6.44 1.40 -16.08
C ASP A 233 -6.36 2.91 -15.85
N THR A 234 -5.18 3.48 -16.02
CA THR A 234 -4.92 4.90 -15.75
C THR A 234 -3.96 5.50 -16.78
N LEU A 235 -3.76 6.82 -16.72
CA LEU A 235 -2.81 7.54 -17.55
C LEU A 235 -1.63 7.99 -16.70
N MET A 236 -0.42 7.61 -17.11
CA MET A 236 0.81 8.06 -16.50
C MET A 236 1.43 9.17 -17.33
N SER A 237 1.39 10.40 -16.81
CA SER A 237 1.99 11.58 -17.43
C SER A 237 3.48 11.66 -17.12
N PHE A 238 4.28 12.00 -18.14
CA PHE A 238 5.72 12.20 -17.94
C PHE A 238 5.98 13.39 -17.02
N GLY A 239 6.89 13.22 -16.06
CA GLY A 239 7.22 14.25 -15.06
C GLY A 239 6.17 14.50 -13.97
N LYS A 240 4.96 13.92 -14.07
CA LYS A 240 3.86 14.17 -13.12
C LYS A 240 3.25 12.90 -12.50
N GLY A 241 3.58 11.73 -13.05
CA GLY A 241 3.03 10.46 -12.59
C GLY A 241 1.55 10.32 -12.92
N ILE A 242 0.80 9.65 -12.04
CA ILE A 242 -0.65 9.53 -12.17
C ILE A 242 -1.30 10.74 -11.52
N GLU A 243 -2.04 11.53 -12.30
CA GLU A 243 -2.70 12.75 -11.83
C GLU A 243 -3.86 12.41 -10.88
N PRO A 244 -3.81 12.80 -9.58
CA PRO A 244 -4.82 12.39 -8.60
C PRO A 244 -6.24 12.85 -8.93
N ILE A 245 -6.39 14.09 -9.42
CA ILE A 245 -7.71 14.64 -9.80
C ILE A 245 -8.27 13.89 -11.03
N ALA A 246 -7.42 13.57 -12.00
CA ALA A 246 -7.85 12.82 -13.19
C ALA A 246 -8.31 11.40 -12.81
N ASP A 247 -7.55 10.75 -11.93
CA ASP A 247 -7.89 9.43 -11.40
C ASP A 247 -9.23 9.43 -10.66
N MET A 248 -9.44 10.42 -9.77
CA MET A 248 -10.71 10.62 -9.06
C MET A 248 -11.88 10.89 -10.01
N VAL A 249 -11.71 11.77 -11.02
CA VAL A 249 -12.77 12.08 -11.98
C VAL A 249 -13.19 10.85 -12.78
N ASN A 250 -12.25 10.00 -13.19
CA ASN A 250 -12.59 8.77 -13.90
C ASN A 250 -13.43 7.81 -13.04
N LEU A 251 -13.10 7.69 -11.74
CA LEU A 251 -13.90 6.92 -10.78
C LEU A 251 -15.28 7.54 -10.52
N ALA A 252 -15.35 8.86 -10.45
CA ALA A 252 -16.60 9.58 -10.28
C ALA A 252 -17.54 9.38 -11.49
N VAL A 253 -17.00 9.31 -12.70
CA VAL A 253 -17.77 8.98 -13.91
C VAL A 253 -18.25 7.52 -13.88
N ASP A 254 -17.41 6.57 -13.44
CA ASP A 254 -17.81 5.15 -13.31
C ASP A 254 -18.95 4.93 -12.31
N LYS A 255 -19.13 5.86 -11.37
CA LYS A 255 -20.17 5.83 -10.33
C LYS A 255 -21.31 6.80 -10.55
N ASP A 256 -21.42 7.39 -11.74
CA ASP A 256 -22.46 8.37 -12.08
C ASP A 256 -22.50 9.58 -11.10
N ILE A 257 -21.37 9.92 -10.47
CA ILE A 257 -21.20 11.11 -9.62
C ILE A 257 -20.87 12.33 -10.47
N VAL A 258 -20.05 12.13 -11.51
CA VAL A 258 -19.74 13.14 -12.53
C VAL A 258 -20.35 12.71 -13.85
N ASP A 259 -21.20 13.55 -14.42
CA ASP A 259 -21.87 13.29 -15.68
C ASP A 259 -20.93 13.50 -16.87
N LYS A 260 -20.84 12.50 -17.75
CA LYS A 260 -20.08 12.59 -19.00
C LYS A 260 -20.98 12.54 -20.23
N SER A 261 -21.24 13.69 -20.83
CA SER A 261 -21.99 13.83 -22.09
C SER A 261 -21.05 14.03 -23.27
N GLY A 262 -20.72 12.94 -23.95
CA GLY A 262 -19.74 12.95 -25.05
C GLY A 262 -18.33 13.30 -24.55
N SER A 263 -17.86 14.51 -24.88
CA SER A 263 -16.57 15.03 -24.39
C SER A 263 -16.70 15.98 -23.19
N TRP A 264 -17.92 16.31 -22.76
CA TRP A 264 -18.18 17.25 -21.66
C TRP A 264 -18.35 16.52 -20.33
N TYR A 265 -17.73 17.07 -19.28
CA TYR A 265 -17.85 16.63 -17.89
C TYR A 265 -18.64 17.68 -17.10
N SER A 266 -19.61 17.24 -16.31
CA SER A 266 -20.44 18.10 -15.45
C SER A 266 -20.60 17.48 -14.06
N TYR A 267 -20.77 18.33 -13.05
CA TYR A 267 -21.03 17.92 -11.68
C TYR A 267 -22.25 18.69 -11.17
N GLY A 268 -23.37 18.00 -10.98
CA GLY A 268 -24.66 18.64 -10.78
C GLY A 268 -25.02 19.54 -11.96
N GLU A 269 -25.35 20.81 -11.70
CA GLU A 269 -25.65 21.80 -12.74
C GLU A 269 -24.41 22.44 -13.35
N GLU A 270 -23.23 22.22 -12.75
CA GLU A 270 -22.01 22.91 -13.12
C GLU A 270 -21.22 22.16 -14.21
N ARG A 271 -20.85 22.87 -15.28
CA ARG A 271 -19.98 22.32 -16.33
C ARG A 271 -18.52 22.41 -15.92
N LEU A 272 -17.92 21.26 -15.62
CA LEU A 272 -16.52 21.17 -15.24
C LEU A 272 -15.58 21.41 -16.41
N GLY A 273 -15.91 20.95 -17.62
CA GLY A 273 -15.08 21.22 -18.80
C GLY A 273 -15.26 20.25 -19.96
N GLN A 274 -14.63 20.59 -21.09
CA GLN A 274 -14.57 19.72 -22.27
C GLN A 274 -13.24 18.95 -22.30
N GLY A 275 -13.32 17.64 -22.09
CA GLY A 275 -12.17 16.75 -21.98
C GLY A 275 -11.61 16.67 -20.56
N LEU A 276 -10.89 15.59 -20.27
CA LEU A 276 -10.35 15.30 -18.94
C LEU A 276 -9.35 16.38 -18.49
N ASN A 277 -8.46 16.83 -19.37
CA ASN A 277 -7.43 17.82 -19.02
C ASN A 277 -8.02 19.17 -18.59
N LYS A 278 -9.04 19.68 -19.30
CA LYS A 278 -9.71 20.94 -18.93
C LYS A 278 -10.50 20.78 -17.63
N THR A 279 -11.13 19.62 -17.45
CA THR A 279 -11.85 19.27 -16.22
C THR A 279 -10.90 19.29 -15.01
N VAL A 280 -9.73 18.67 -15.13
CA VAL A 280 -8.69 18.68 -14.09
C VAL A 280 -8.21 20.11 -13.81
N ALA A 281 -7.93 20.90 -14.85
CA ALA A 281 -7.51 22.29 -14.68
C ALA A 281 -8.55 23.12 -13.90
N ASN A 282 -9.82 23.02 -14.26
CA ASN A 282 -10.90 23.75 -13.59
C ASN A 282 -11.16 23.27 -12.16
N LEU A 283 -10.94 21.99 -11.86
CA LEU A 283 -11.08 21.43 -10.52
C LEU A 283 -9.93 21.83 -9.59
N ARG A 284 -8.72 22.09 -10.13
CA ARG A 284 -7.60 22.60 -9.30
C ARG A 284 -7.90 23.93 -8.64
N ASP A 285 -8.70 24.77 -9.30
CA ASP A 285 -9.12 26.06 -8.76
C ASP A 285 -10.27 25.94 -7.73
N LYS A 286 -10.76 24.73 -7.47
CA LYS A 286 -11.93 24.44 -6.62
C LYS A 286 -11.66 23.29 -5.63
N PRO A 287 -10.77 23.48 -4.64
CA PRO A 287 -10.38 22.42 -3.71
C PRO A 287 -11.56 21.86 -2.90
N GLU A 288 -12.54 22.70 -2.53
CA GLU A 288 -13.73 22.26 -1.81
C GLU A 288 -14.55 21.23 -2.61
N MET A 289 -14.72 21.48 -3.91
CA MET A 289 -15.42 20.55 -4.81
C MET A 289 -14.63 19.26 -5.03
N VAL A 290 -13.30 19.33 -5.08
CA VAL A 290 -12.44 18.14 -5.19
C VAL A 290 -12.63 17.24 -3.98
N GLU A 291 -12.62 17.78 -2.76
CA GLU A 291 -12.83 16.98 -1.55
C GLU A 291 -14.26 16.43 -1.48
N GLU A 292 -15.28 17.19 -1.88
CA GLU A 292 -16.66 16.70 -1.94
C GLU A 292 -16.81 15.51 -2.92
N ILE A 293 -16.28 15.64 -4.14
CA ILE A 293 -16.32 14.56 -5.14
C ILE A 293 -15.52 13.35 -4.62
N LYS A 294 -14.35 13.58 -4.05
CA LYS A 294 -13.49 12.52 -3.49
C LYS A 294 -14.19 11.75 -2.39
N GLN A 295 -14.89 12.44 -1.48
CA GLN A 295 -15.67 11.80 -0.43
C GLN A 295 -16.80 10.94 -1.01
N LYS A 296 -17.59 11.49 -1.94
CA LYS A 296 -18.65 10.73 -2.62
C LYS A 296 -18.12 9.50 -3.36
N VAL A 297 -16.94 9.60 -3.99
CA VAL A 297 -16.28 8.47 -4.63
C VAL A 297 -15.87 7.42 -3.59
N ARG A 298 -15.23 7.80 -2.49
CA ARG A 298 -14.83 6.85 -1.43
C ARG A 298 -16.03 6.10 -0.84
N GLU A 299 -17.12 6.82 -0.56
CA GLU A 299 -18.39 6.25 -0.10
C GLU A 299 -18.98 5.26 -1.12
N ALA A 300 -19.02 5.62 -2.41
CA ALA A 300 -19.56 4.79 -3.48
C ALA A 300 -18.75 3.49 -3.75
N TYR A 301 -17.49 3.44 -3.32
CA TYR A 301 -16.63 2.25 -3.37
C TYR A 301 -16.45 1.57 -2.01
N GLY A 302 -17.10 2.06 -0.95
CA GLY A 302 -17.07 1.46 0.38
C GLY A 302 -15.72 1.57 1.10
N ILE A 303 -14.95 2.62 0.84
CA ILE A 303 -13.73 2.94 1.61
C ILE A 303 -14.14 3.82 2.79
N ALA A 304 -13.82 3.38 4.02
CA ALA A 304 -14.07 4.16 5.23
C ALA A 304 -13.31 5.50 5.18
N ASN A 305 -13.94 6.56 5.67
CA ASN A 305 -13.31 7.87 5.79
C ASN A 305 -12.28 7.84 6.93
N ASP A 306 -11.07 8.33 6.68
CA ASP A 306 -9.97 8.34 7.66
C ASP A 306 -10.35 9.10 8.96
N GLU A 307 -11.39 9.95 8.91
CA GLU A 307 -11.89 10.74 10.04
C GLU A 307 -12.74 9.96 11.06
N GLU A 308 -13.41 8.87 10.69
CA GLU A 308 -14.25 8.12 11.64
C GLU A 308 -13.41 7.25 12.60
N SER A 309 -12.16 6.94 12.25
CA SER A 309 -11.27 6.11 13.06
C SER A 309 -10.75 6.80 14.34
N LYS A 310 -10.96 8.11 14.52
CA LYS A 310 -10.50 8.88 15.68
C LYS A 310 -11.56 9.13 16.75
N ASN A 311 -12.83 8.82 16.50
CA ASN A 311 -13.93 9.15 17.42
C ASN A 311 -14.50 7.96 18.23
N ASP A 312 -14.05 6.73 17.98
CA ASP A 312 -14.59 5.53 18.66
C ASP A 312 -13.77 5.03 19.87
N ASP A 313 -12.70 5.72 20.28
CA ASP A 313 -11.90 5.35 21.49
C ASP A 313 -11.93 6.41 22.61
N SER A 314 -12.94 7.29 22.63
CA SER A 314 -13.13 8.20 23.77
C SER A 314 -14.59 8.33 24.18
N GLY A 315 -15.00 7.47 25.11
CA GLY A 315 -16.03 7.84 26.07
C GLY A 315 -17.06 6.78 26.37
N GLU A 316 -16.76 5.87 27.29
CA GLU A 316 -17.76 5.47 28.30
C GLU A 316 -17.05 4.93 29.55
N ASP A 317 -16.52 5.85 30.36
CA ASP A 317 -16.41 5.62 31.80
C ASP A 317 -16.28 6.96 32.53
N SER A 318 -17.40 7.57 32.91
CA SER A 318 -17.54 8.12 34.28
C SER A 318 -18.97 8.57 34.61
N LYS A 319 -19.36 8.16 35.83
CA LYS A 319 -20.30 8.81 36.77
C LYS A 319 -21.81 8.59 36.58
N SER A 320 -22.33 7.71 37.44
CA SER A 320 -23.36 8.15 38.38
C SER A 320 -22.98 7.80 39.82
N THR A 321 -22.55 8.82 40.56
CA THR A 321 -22.56 8.83 42.03
C THR A 321 -23.35 10.07 42.42
N LYS A 322 -24.57 9.88 42.92
CA LYS A 322 -25.27 10.88 43.72
C LYS A 322 -25.92 10.17 44.89
N SER A 323 -25.52 10.63 46.06
CA SER A 323 -26.01 10.30 47.39
C SER A 323 -27.43 10.82 47.63
N SER A 324 -28.20 10.07 48.41
CA SER A 324 -29.21 10.62 49.32
C SER A 324 -29.33 9.68 50.52
N ASP A 325 -28.83 10.11 51.67
CA ASP A 325 -29.21 9.59 52.99
C ASP A 325 -30.72 9.80 53.20
N ASP A 326 -31.44 8.84 53.81
CA ASP A 326 -31.75 8.88 55.25
C ASP A 326 -32.79 7.79 55.67
N LYS A 327 -32.72 7.41 56.95
CA LYS A 327 -33.65 6.62 57.81
C LYS A 327 -33.51 5.09 57.97
N ALA A 328 -32.73 4.76 59.00
CA ALA A 328 -33.00 3.86 60.14
C ALA A 328 -34.26 2.96 60.13
N THR A 329 -34.11 1.64 60.41
CA THR A 329 -34.34 0.98 61.74
C THR A 329 -34.25 -0.56 61.68
N THR A 330 -33.42 -1.13 62.56
CA THR A 330 -33.54 -2.40 63.33
C THR A 330 -34.38 -3.61 62.85
N LYS A 331 -33.72 -4.80 62.77
CA LYS A 331 -34.02 -6.12 63.43
C LYS A 331 -33.54 -7.27 62.53
N LYS A 332 -32.56 -8.12 62.92
CA LYS A 332 -32.56 -9.27 63.85
C LYS A 332 -32.81 -10.62 63.12
N ALA A 333 -32.07 -11.65 63.57
CA ALA A 333 -32.17 -13.10 63.30
C ALA A 333 -31.42 -13.62 62.04
N THR A 334 -30.26 -14.30 62.12
CA THR A 334 -29.90 -15.61 62.72
C THR A 334 -30.54 -16.81 62.01
N LYS A 335 -29.73 -17.61 61.28
CA LYS A 335 -29.53 -19.08 61.38
C LYS A 335 -28.92 -19.60 60.06
N THR A 336 -27.69 -20.12 60.03
CA THR A 336 -27.24 -21.48 60.42
C THR A 336 -27.82 -22.61 59.54
N SER A 337 -26.97 -23.22 58.70
CA SER A 337 -26.74 -24.68 58.56
C SER A 337 -26.10 -24.97 57.18
N THR A 338 -24.79 -25.20 57.07
CA THR A 338 -24.08 -26.50 57.17
C THR A 338 -24.46 -27.58 56.16
N LYS A 339 -23.39 -28.11 55.53
CA LYS A 339 -23.18 -29.47 54.97
C LYS A 339 -23.84 -29.78 53.62
N LYS A 340 -23.30 -30.68 52.80
CA LYS A 340 -21.96 -31.25 52.57
C LYS A 340 -22.18 -32.26 51.44
N ASP A 341 -21.17 -32.40 50.59
CA ASP A 341 -20.74 -33.63 49.93
C ASP A 341 -21.56 -34.30 48.80
N SER A 342 -20.72 -34.83 47.90
CA SER A 342 -20.87 -36.04 47.09
C SER A 342 -21.82 -36.02 45.90
N GLY A 343 -21.23 -35.89 44.72
CA GLY A 343 -20.81 -37.11 44.00
C GLY A 343 -21.65 -37.54 42.80
N THR A 344 -20.90 -37.95 41.78
CA THR A 344 -21.17 -39.03 40.80
C THR A 344 -22.05 -38.74 39.56
N LYS A 345 -21.33 -38.76 38.42
CA LYS A 345 -21.48 -39.68 37.26
C LYS A 345 -22.53 -39.43 36.16
N LEU A 346 -21.98 -39.53 34.94
CA LEU A 346 -22.43 -40.22 33.72
C LEU A 346 -23.30 -39.47 32.69
N ASP A 347 -22.70 -39.36 31.50
CA ASP A 347 -23.20 -39.66 30.14
C ASP A 347 -24.56 -39.09 29.69
N VAL A 348 -24.54 -38.20 28.69
CA VAL A 348 -24.71 -38.52 27.24
C VAL A 348 -23.95 -37.48 26.41
#